data_AF-A0A3R6QTT8-F1
#
_entry.id   AF-A0A3R6QTT8-F1
#
_cell.length_a   1.000
_cell.length_b   1.000
_cell.length_c   1.000
_cell.angle_alpha   90.00
_cell.angle_beta   90.00
_cell.angle_gamma   90.00
#
_symmetry.space_group_name_H-M   'P 1'
#
loop_
_entity.id
_entity.type
_entity.pdbx_description
1 polymer ?
#
loop_
_entity_poly.entity_id
_entity_poly.type
_entity_poly.pdbx_seq_one_letter_code
_entity_poly.pdbx_strand_id
1 'polypeptide(L)'
;MKGLIKKVRENKKGFTLAELLVVVAIVGILVAISIPVFTAQLSKARKATNQANLRAAKAAAVAQYMTDEMDTNANDVIYNYDLATGTVEKINTTTDGVTVAVIDTEDGSVQYKTINVKVEKKSGASGTINGAEITLYAK
;
A
#
# COMPACT_ATOMS: atom_id res chain seq x y z
N MET A 1 -49.60 24.41 38.51
CA MET A 1 -48.46 23.92 37.67
C MET A 1 -48.33 24.57 36.29
N LYS A 2 -49.36 25.23 35.73
CA LYS A 2 -49.31 25.79 34.35
C LYS A 2 -48.30 26.93 34.12
N GLY A 3 -47.84 27.61 35.19
CA GLY A 3 -46.86 28.71 35.09
C GLY A 3 -45.41 28.27 34.80
N LEU A 4 -45.00 27.09 35.26
CA LEU A 4 -43.62 26.61 35.05
C LEU A 4 -43.35 26.20 33.59
N ILE A 5 -44.36 25.67 32.90
CA ILE A 5 -44.22 25.19 31.51
C ILE A 5 -44.10 26.36 30.51
N LYS A 6 -44.71 27.52 30.81
CA LYS A 6 -44.66 28.72 29.97
C LYS A 6 -43.25 29.32 29.89
N LYS A 7 -42.54 29.38 31.03
CA LYS A 7 -41.20 29.97 31.14
C LYS A 7 -40.09 29.14 30.45
N VAL A 8 -40.34 27.84 30.25
CA VAL A 8 -39.43 26.92 29.54
C VAL A 8 -39.58 27.04 28.01
N ARG A 9 -40.77 27.40 27.49
CA ARG A 9 -40.98 27.60 26.04
C ARG A 9 -40.43 28.93 25.52
N GLU A 10 -40.41 29.98 26.35
CA GLU A 10 -39.95 31.32 25.95
C GLU A 10 -38.41 31.46 25.92
N ASN A 11 -37.66 30.51 26.48
CA ASN A 11 -36.19 30.51 26.52
C ASN A 11 -35.52 29.59 25.50
N LYS A 12 -36.26 29.00 24.55
CA LYS A 12 -35.65 28.25 23.45
C LYS A 12 -35.19 29.21 22.36
N LYS A 13 -34.00 29.79 22.52
CA LYS A 13 -33.30 30.47 21.43
C LYS A 13 -33.05 29.43 20.32
N GLY A 14 -33.75 29.57 19.20
CA GLY A 14 -33.55 28.74 18.01
C GLY A 14 -32.27 29.12 17.29
N PHE A 15 -31.75 28.20 16.49
CA PHE A 15 -30.61 28.43 15.62
C PHE A 15 -31.02 29.36 14.47
N THR A 16 -30.29 30.44 14.24
CA THR A 16 -30.59 31.37 13.14
C THR A 16 -30.01 30.85 11.83
N LEU A 17 -30.67 31.16 10.70
CA LEU A 17 -30.13 30.82 9.38
C LEU A 17 -28.79 31.52 9.10
N ALA A 18 -28.59 32.72 9.65
CA ALA A 18 -27.34 33.46 9.52
C ALA A 18 -26.18 32.77 10.25
N GLU A 19 -26.43 32.21 11.45
CA GLU A 19 -25.44 31.41 12.18
C GLU A 19 -25.06 30.15 11.40
N LEU A 20 -26.03 29.47 10.75
CA LEU A 20 -25.72 28.32 9.89
C LEU A 20 -24.84 28.72 8.70
N LEU A 21 -25.19 29.83 8.05
CA LEU A 21 -24.57 30.27 6.80
C LEU A 21 -23.09 30.60 7.00
N VAL A 22 -22.75 31.31 8.07
CA VAL A 22 -21.35 31.62 8.38
C VAL A 22 -20.54 30.36 8.67
N VAL A 23 -21.13 29.38 9.36
CA VAL A 23 -20.45 28.12 9.67
C VAL A 23 -20.12 27.34 8.40
N VAL A 24 -21.09 27.15 7.49
CA VAL A 24 -20.84 26.42 6.24
C VAL A 24 -19.87 27.17 5.31
N ALA A 25 -19.86 28.51 5.35
CA ALA A 25 -18.89 29.30 4.63
C ALA A 25 -17.45 29.05 5.12
N ILE A 26 -17.23 29.04 6.44
CA ILE A 26 -15.92 28.75 7.02
C ILE A 26 -15.50 27.29 6.74
N VAL A 27 -16.41 26.32 6.92
CA VAL A 27 -16.14 24.91 6.61
C VAL A 27 -15.79 24.74 5.12
N GLY A 28 -16.47 25.44 4.22
CA GLY A 28 -16.17 25.42 2.79
C GLY A 28 -14.73 25.85 2.47
N ILE A 29 -14.24 26.92 3.11
CA ILE A 29 -12.85 27.39 2.96
C ILE A 29 -11.86 26.34 3.48
N LEU A 30 -12.13 25.76 4.65
CA LEU A 30 -11.26 24.72 5.23
C LEU A 30 -11.19 23.49 4.33
N VAL A 31 -12.34 23.01 3.83
CA VAL A 31 -12.42 21.83 2.96
C VAL A 31 -11.70 22.05 1.64
N ALA A 32 -11.83 23.24 1.03
CA ALA A 32 -11.18 23.58 -0.24
C ALA A 32 -9.65 23.42 -0.18
N ILE A 33 -9.02 23.77 0.94
CA ILE A 33 -7.57 23.60 1.15
C ILE A 33 -7.26 22.17 1.62
N SER A 34 -8.09 21.61 2.50
CA SER A 34 -7.81 20.34 3.17
C SER A 34 -7.84 19.14 2.23
N ILE A 35 -8.77 19.10 1.27
CA ILE A 35 -8.89 17.97 0.33
C ILE A 35 -7.60 17.74 -0.48
N PRO A 36 -7.07 18.71 -1.25
CA PRO A 36 -5.87 18.47 -2.07
C PRO A 36 -4.63 18.16 -1.23
N VAL A 37 -4.50 18.77 -0.04
CA VAL A 37 -3.39 18.47 0.88
C VAL A 37 -3.50 17.05 1.41
N PHE A 38 -4.69 16.62 1.81
CA PHE A 38 -4.92 15.28 2.34
C PHE A 38 -4.71 14.20 1.27
N THR A 39 -5.19 14.40 0.04
CA THR A 39 -4.98 13.45 -1.07
C THR A 39 -3.50 13.31 -1.42
N ALA A 40 -2.75 14.42 -1.46
CA ALA A 40 -1.30 14.39 -1.68
C ALA A 40 -0.56 13.63 -0.57
N GLN A 41 -0.93 13.85 0.70
CA GLN A 41 -0.34 13.12 1.83
C GLN A 41 -0.66 11.62 1.79
N LEU A 42 -1.90 11.26 1.45
CA LEU A 42 -2.31 9.87 1.30
C LEU A 42 -1.52 9.16 0.19
N SER A 43 -1.32 9.82 -0.96
CA SER A 43 -0.49 9.31 -2.05
C SER A 43 0.96 9.08 -1.60
N LYS A 44 1.55 10.04 -0.87
CA LYS A 44 2.90 9.91 -0.31
C LYS A 44 3.01 8.74 0.68
N ALA A 45 2.02 8.57 1.55
CA ALA A 45 1.97 7.47 2.51
C ALA A 45 1.91 6.11 1.80
N ARG A 46 1.06 5.97 0.78
CA ARG A 46 0.96 4.75 -0.04
C ARG A 46 2.28 4.40 -0.72
N LYS A 47 2.96 5.39 -1.32
CA LYS A 47 4.28 5.19 -1.93
C LYS A 47 5.33 4.70 -0.92
N ALA A 48 5.34 5.28 0.29
CA ALA A 48 6.25 4.85 1.36
C ALA A 48 5.97 3.40 1.81
N THR A 49 4.70 3.05 1.98
CA THR A 49 4.27 1.68 2.32
C THR A 49 4.69 0.67 1.25
N ASN A 50 4.43 0.98 -0.02
CA ASN A 50 4.82 0.10 -1.13
C ASN A 50 6.34 -0.12 -1.18
N GLN A 51 7.13 0.93 -0.95
CA GLN A 51 8.58 0.82 -0.89
C GLN A 51 9.04 -0.06 0.31
N ALA A 52 8.39 0.06 1.46
CA ALA A 52 8.65 -0.80 2.61
C ALA A 52 8.31 -2.27 2.33
N ASN A 53 7.15 -2.52 1.70
CA ASN A 53 6.71 -3.87 1.34
C ASN A 53 7.65 -4.54 0.33
N LEU A 54 8.17 -3.80 -0.64
CA LEU A 54 9.19 -4.30 -1.58
C LEU A 54 10.48 -4.72 -0.87
N ARG A 55 10.92 -3.95 0.13
CA ARG A 55 12.10 -4.32 0.95
C ARG A 55 11.84 -5.57 1.78
N ALA A 56 10.65 -5.68 2.37
CA ALA A 56 10.24 -6.86 3.14
C ALA A 56 10.20 -8.12 2.27
N ALA A 57 9.55 -8.04 1.10
CA ALA A 57 9.51 -9.13 0.12
C ALA A 57 10.91 -9.57 -0.30
N LYS A 58 11.79 -8.61 -0.63
CA LYS A 58 13.19 -8.90 -0.98
C LYS A 58 13.92 -9.64 0.14
N ALA A 59 13.83 -9.14 1.37
CA ALA A 59 14.51 -9.74 2.51
C ALA A 59 14.00 -11.17 2.78
N ALA A 60 12.68 -11.37 2.73
CA ALA A 60 12.06 -12.65 2.98
C ALA A 60 12.39 -13.67 1.88
N ALA A 61 12.37 -13.28 0.60
CA ALA A 61 12.76 -14.13 -0.51
C ALA A 61 14.24 -14.52 -0.46
N VAL A 62 15.13 -13.59 -0.11
CA VAL A 62 16.56 -13.91 0.07
C VAL A 62 16.78 -14.87 1.23
N ALA A 63 16.07 -14.70 2.34
CA ALA A 63 16.15 -15.62 3.47
C ALA A 63 15.69 -17.03 3.05
N GLN A 64 14.55 -17.15 2.36
CA GLN A 64 14.05 -18.42 1.86
C GLN A 64 15.02 -19.07 0.87
N TYR A 65 15.62 -18.27 0.00
CA TYR A 65 16.60 -18.72 -0.98
C TYR A 65 17.86 -19.32 -0.34
N MET A 66 18.31 -18.76 0.80
CA MET A 66 19.47 -19.30 1.52
C MET A 66 19.17 -20.63 2.24
N THR A 67 17.90 -20.92 2.50
CA THR A 67 17.46 -22.15 3.19
C THR A 67 16.96 -23.23 2.23
N ASP A 68 16.50 -22.86 1.05
CA ASP A 68 15.98 -23.78 0.05
C ASP A 68 17.08 -24.64 -0.57
N GLU A 69 16.76 -25.91 -0.82
CA GLU A 69 17.59 -26.73 -1.68
C GLU A 69 17.52 -26.21 -3.12
N MET A 70 18.69 -25.84 -3.62
CA MET A 70 18.85 -25.22 -4.92
C MET A 70 18.84 -26.30 -5.99
N ASP A 71 17.89 -26.21 -6.92
CA ASP A 71 18.00 -26.99 -8.16
C ASP A 71 19.23 -26.48 -8.93
N THR A 72 20.25 -27.32 -9.01
CA THR A 72 21.50 -27.02 -9.69
C THR A 72 21.29 -26.68 -11.17
N ASN A 73 20.18 -27.14 -11.75
CA ASN A 73 19.82 -26.95 -13.15
C ASN A 73 18.91 -25.73 -13.40
N ALA A 74 18.25 -25.20 -12.36
CA ALA A 74 17.39 -24.03 -12.51
C ALA A 74 18.22 -22.74 -12.63
N ASN A 75 17.98 -21.94 -13.67
CA ASN A 75 18.70 -20.67 -13.87
C ASN A 75 18.15 -19.53 -13.01
N ASP A 76 16.91 -19.66 -12.55
CA ASP A 76 16.21 -18.73 -11.69
C ASP A 76 15.29 -19.46 -10.71
N VAL A 77 14.93 -18.75 -9.64
CA VAL A 77 13.86 -19.14 -8.70
C VAL A 77 12.99 -17.94 -8.46
N ILE A 78 11.67 -18.14 -8.36
CA ILE A 78 10.72 -17.08 -8.04
C ILE A 78 10.05 -17.40 -6.70
N TYR A 79 9.98 -16.37 -5.85
CA TYR A 79 9.30 -16.39 -4.57
C TYR A 79 8.12 -15.44 -4.59
N ASN A 80 6.93 -15.90 -4.22
CA ASN A 80 5.78 -15.02 -3.98
C ASN A 80 5.77 -14.62 -2.50
N TYR A 81 5.71 -13.31 -2.23
CA TYR A 81 5.52 -12.75 -0.90
C TYR A 81 4.10 -12.20 -0.77
N ASP A 82 3.33 -12.73 0.16
CA ASP A 82 1.98 -12.25 0.45
C ASP A 82 2.02 -11.12 1.50
N LEU A 83 1.48 -9.95 1.16
CA LEU A 83 1.56 -8.76 2.02
C LEU A 83 0.59 -8.80 3.19
N ALA A 84 -0.46 -9.63 3.13
CA ALA A 84 -1.44 -9.75 4.19
C ALA A 84 -0.96 -10.69 5.30
N THR A 85 -0.25 -11.75 4.92
CA THR A 85 0.19 -12.82 5.83
C THR A 85 1.68 -12.74 6.16
N GLY A 86 2.48 -12.05 5.33
CA GLY A 86 3.93 -11.96 5.50
C GLY A 86 4.67 -13.25 5.19
N THR A 87 4.03 -14.20 4.50
CA THR A 87 4.63 -15.49 4.13
C THR A 87 5.33 -15.41 2.78
N VAL A 88 6.31 -16.29 2.58
CA VAL A 88 7.01 -16.49 1.31
C VAL A 88 6.81 -17.92 0.84
N GLU A 89 6.46 -18.07 -0.43
CA GLU A 89 6.32 -19.38 -1.07
C GLU A 89 7.13 -19.42 -2.37
N LYS A 90 7.87 -20.51 -2.57
CA LYS A 90 8.54 -20.78 -3.85
C LYS A 90 7.50 -21.15 -4.90
N ILE A 91 7.55 -20.51 -6.07
CA ILE A 91 6.64 -20.80 -7.18
C ILE A 91 7.42 -21.33 -8.39
N ASN A 92 6.90 -22.40 -9.01
CA ASN A 92 7.61 -23.19 -10.05
C ASN A 92 7.21 -22.84 -11.49
N THR A 93 6.56 -21.70 -11.75
CA THR A 93 5.97 -21.42 -13.07
C THR A 93 6.51 -20.13 -13.67
N THR A 94 7.14 -20.24 -14.84
CA THR A 94 7.57 -19.13 -15.73
C THR A 94 6.38 -18.47 -16.45
N THR A 95 5.16 -18.84 -16.10
CA THR A 95 3.92 -18.54 -16.84
C THR A 95 2.75 -18.43 -15.87
N ASP A 96 2.86 -17.54 -14.88
CA ASP A 96 1.65 -16.92 -14.35
C ASP A 96 1.97 -15.49 -13.91
N GLY A 97 1.82 -14.58 -14.87
CA GLY A 97 1.76 -13.14 -14.63
C GLY A 97 2.94 -12.57 -13.85
N VAL A 98 4.10 -12.44 -14.52
CA VAL A 98 4.93 -11.25 -14.35
C VAL A 98 4.09 -10.05 -14.82
N THR A 99 3.08 -9.72 -14.04
CA THR A 99 2.38 -8.46 -14.14
C THR A 99 3.35 -7.49 -13.52
N VAL A 100 4.17 -6.89 -14.38
CA VAL A 100 4.89 -5.68 -14.04
C VAL A 100 3.79 -4.65 -13.78
N ALA A 101 3.34 -4.53 -12.53
CA ALA A 101 2.71 -3.28 -12.14
C ALA A 101 3.83 -2.25 -12.13
N VAL A 102 4.13 -1.72 -13.32
CA VAL A 102 4.83 -0.44 -13.45
C VAL A 102 4.02 0.51 -12.57
N ILE A 103 4.70 1.19 -11.65
CA ILE A 103 4.10 2.28 -10.89
C ILE A 103 3.84 3.40 -11.89
N ASP A 104 2.79 3.27 -12.69
CA ASP A 104 2.26 4.40 -13.43
C ASP A 104 0.83 4.14 -13.86
N THR A 105 -0.09 4.63 -13.05
CA THR A 105 -1.36 5.13 -13.56
C THR A 105 -1.72 6.30 -12.67
N GLU A 106 -1.33 7.50 -13.11
CA GLU A 106 -1.86 8.87 -12.92
C GLU A 106 -2.41 9.35 -11.55
N ASP A 107 -2.77 8.45 -10.64
CA ASP A 107 -3.16 8.67 -9.24
C ASP A 107 -2.38 7.76 -8.25
N GLY A 108 -1.41 6.97 -8.75
CA GLY A 108 -0.32 6.34 -8.00
C GLY A 108 -0.71 5.40 -6.85
N SER A 109 -1.94 4.90 -6.83
CA SER A 109 -2.59 4.26 -5.69
C SER A 109 -2.75 2.74 -5.82
N VAL A 110 -1.76 2.07 -6.41
CA VAL A 110 -1.77 0.60 -6.47
C VAL A 110 -1.38 0.05 -5.11
N GLN A 111 -2.31 -0.61 -4.41
CA GLN A 111 -2.02 -1.44 -3.25
C GLN A 111 -1.70 -2.85 -3.75
N TYR A 112 -0.45 -3.27 -3.57
CA TYR A 112 -0.05 -4.61 -3.94
C TYR A 112 -0.62 -5.62 -2.96
N LYS A 113 -1.08 -6.76 -3.46
CA LYS A 113 -1.48 -7.89 -2.62
C LYS A 113 -0.32 -8.86 -2.44
N THR A 114 0.47 -9.03 -3.49
CA THR A 114 1.61 -9.95 -3.50
C THR A 114 2.79 -9.35 -4.25
N ILE A 115 4.01 -9.70 -3.85
CA ILE A 115 5.24 -9.30 -4.53
C ILE A 115 6.00 -10.57 -4.92
N ASN A 116 6.21 -10.75 -6.22
CA ASN A 116 7.07 -11.80 -6.75
C ASN A 116 8.54 -11.31 -6.74
N VAL A 117 9.43 -12.12 -6.19
CA VAL A 117 10.87 -11.87 -6.15
C VAL A 117 11.56 -12.96 -6.94
N LYS A 118 12.18 -12.57 -8.05
CA LYS A 118 12.99 -13.46 -8.88
C LYS A 118 14.45 -13.35 -8.44
N VAL A 119 15.08 -14.50 -8.21
CA VAL A 119 16.50 -14.62 -7.89
C VAL A 119 17.16 -15.39 -9.03
N GLU A 120 18.05 -14.73 -9.77
CA GLU A 120 18.70 -15.29 -10.97
C GLU A 120 20.17 -15.60 -10.70
N LYS A 121 20.64 -16.73 -11.26
CA LYS A 121 22.07 -17.05 -11.29
C LYS A 121 22.78 -16.01 -12.15
N LYS A 122 23.89 -15.46 -11.65
CA LYS A 122 24.78 -14.64 -12.46
C LYS A 122 25.42 -15.49 -13.55
N SER A 123 25.37 -15.00 -14.80
CA SER A 123 25.96 -15.68 -15.97
C SER A 123 27.44 -16.02 -15.71
N GLY A 124 27.79 -17.31 -15.79
CA GLY A 124 29.16 -17.81 -15.68
C GLY A 124 29.51 -18.63 -14.42
N ALA A 125 28.60 -18.79 -13.45
CA ALA A 125 28.83 -19.64 -12.28
C ALA A 125 28.15 -21.00 -12.43
N SER A 126 28.92 -22.04 -12.76
CA SER A 126 28.44 -23.42 -12.67
C SER A 126 28.40 -23.83 -11.20
N GLY A 127 27.20 -24.02 -10.65
CA GLY A 127 27.00 -24.70 -9.36
C GLY A 127 27.21 -23.88 -8.08
N THR A 128 27.47 -22.57 -8.13
CA THR A 128 27.53 -21.75 -6.90
C THR A 128 26.98 -20.35 -7.14
N ILE A 129 25.89 -19.99 -6.45
CA ILE A 129 25.21 -18.71 -6.64
C ILE A 129 25.72 -17.65 -5.67
N ASN A 130 27.04 -17.50 -5.63
CA ASN A 130 27.66 -16.37 -4.96
C ASN A 130 27.69 -15.19 -5.95
N GLY A 131 26.57 -14.45 -5.98
CA GLY A 131 26.42 -13.24 -6.81
C GLY A 131 25.06 -13.07 -7.51
N ALA A 132 23.98 -13.63 -6.96
CA ALA A 132 22.64 -13.57 -7.58
C ALA A 132 22.14 -12.14 -7.83
N GLU A 133 21.48 -11.93 -8.97
CA GLU A 133 20.72 -10.71 -9.24
C GLU A 133 19.27 -10.88 -8.75
N ILE A 134 18.74 -9.88 -8.07
CA ILE A 134 17.39 -9.91 -7.47
C ILE A 134 16.49 -8.92 -8.19
N THR A 135 15.44 -9.43 -8.81
CA THR A 135 14.44 -8.63 -9.53
C THR A 135 13.09 -8.73 -8.81
N LEU A 136 12.42 -7.59 -8.62
CA LEU A 136 11.14 -7.49 -7.91
C LEU A 136 10.00 -7.18 -8.90
N TYR A 137 8.89 -7.90 -8.76
CA TYR A 137 7.65 -7.70 -9.51
C TYR A 137 6.49 -7.61 -8.51
N ALA A 138 5.57 -6.66 -8.68
CA ALA A 138 4.48 -6.44 -7.74
C ALA A 138 3.13 -6.59 -8.46
N LYS A 139 2.15 -7.23 -7.81
CA LYS A 139 0.81 -7.51 -8.35
C LYS A 139 -0.30 -6.91 -7.46
#